data_AF-A0A842LR35-F1
#
_entry.id   AF-A0A842LR35-F1
#
_cell.length_a   1.000
_cell.length_b   1.000
_cell.length_c   1.000
_cell.angle_alpha   90.00
_cell.angle_beta   90.00
_cell.angle_gamma   90.00
#
_symmetry.space_group_name_H-M   'P 1'
#
loop_
_entity.id
_entity.type
_entity.pdbx_description
1 polymer ?
#
loop_
_entity_poly.entity_id
_entity_poly.type
_entity_poly.pdbx_seq_one_letter_code
_entity_poly.pdbx_strand_id
1 'polypeptide(L)' 'MIAEEIAGIILSISFGVFLGVISGLIPGLHPNTFAMLLASLVLLSDFPPLYAAIIILSSSLANTFLDVIPSIFLGAPDPE' A
#
# COMPACT_ATOMS: atom_id res chain seq x y z
N MET A 1 -6.39 -19.47 16.32
CA MET A 1 -5.31 -18.60 16.84
C MET A 1 -4.15 -18.46 15.86
N ILE A 2 -3.15 -19.34 15.78
CA ILE A 2 -1.99 -19.15 14.86
C ILE A 2 -2.41 -19.06 13.38
N ALA A 3 -3.33 -19.92 12.94
CA ALA A 3 -3.80 -19.92 11.55
C ALA A 3 -4.54 -18.63 11.16
N GLU A 4 -5.28 -18.02 12.10
CA GLU A 4 -6.02 -16.77 11.86
C GLU A 4 -5.07 -15.58 11.76
N GLU A 5 -4.01 -15.57 12.57
CA GLU A 5 -2.98 -14.53 12.53
C GLU A 5 -2.19 -14.58 11.22
N ILE A 6 -1.81 -15.79 10.76
CA ILE A 6 -1.19 -15.98 9.44
C ILE A 6 -2.12 -15.52 8.32
N ALA A 7 -3.40 -15.87 8.38
CA ALA A 7 -4.38 -15.42 7.39
C ALA A 7 -4.51 -13.88 7.38
N GLY A 8 -4.53 -13.25 8.56
CA GLY A 8 -4.54 -11.79 8.69
C GLY A 8 -3.31 -11.12 8.06
N ILE A 9 -2.13 -11.70 8.25
CA ILE A 9 -0.88 -11.22 7.63
C ILE A 9 -0.97 -11.36 6.10
N ILE A 10 -1.36 -12.52 5.58
CA ILE A 10 -1.45 -12.76 4.12
C ILE A 10 -2.47 -11.81 3.48
N LEU A 11 -3.62 -11.59 4.12
CA LEU A 11 -4.63 -10.64 3.66
C LEU A 11 -4.10 -9.21 3.65
N SER A 12 -3.38 -8.80 4.71
CA SER A 12 -2.77 -7.48 4.81
C SER A 12 -1.73 -7.24 3.72
N ILE A 13 -0.87 -8.24 3.44
CA ILE A 13 0.11 -8.19 2.35
C ILE A 13 -0.62 -8.08 1.00
N SER A 14 -1.60 -8.94 0.75
CA SER A 14 -2.33 -8.96 -0.52
C SER A 14 -3.05 -7.64 -0.77
N PHE A 15 -3.66 -7.06 0.27
CA PHE A 15 -4.33 -5.77 0.19
C PHE A 15 -3.35 -4.62 -0.02
N GLY A 16 -2.22 -4.60 0.69
CA GLY A 16 -1.19 -3.59 0.48
C GLY A 16 -0.58 -3.65 -0.92
N VAL A 17 -0.26 -4.83 -1.43
CA VAL A 17 0.17 -5.00 -2.83
C VAL A 17 -0.88 -4.46 -3.80
N PHE A 18 -2.16 -4.75 -3.59
CA PHE A 18 -3.23 -4.21 -4.42
C PHE A 18 -3.27 -2.67 -4.41
N LEU A 19 -3.15 -2.04 -3.23
CA LEU A 19 -3.07 -0.58 -3.13
C LEU A 19 -1.82 -0.01 -3.82
N GLY A 20 -0.68 -0.67 -3.68
CA GLY A 20 0.57 -0.27 -4.34
C GLY A 20 0.51 -0.41 -5.87
N VAL A 21 -0.21 -1.41 -6.38
CA VAL A 21 -0.51 -1.53 -7.82
C VAL A 21 -1.34 -0.35 -8.29
N ILE A 22 -2.35 0.05 -7.53
CA ILE A 22 -3.19 1.20 -7.87
C ILE A 22 -2.36 2.49 -7.87
N SER A 23 -1.58 2.78 -6.81
CA SER A 23 -0.79 4.01 -6.76
C SER A 23 0.35 4.02 -7.77
N GLY A 24 1.02 2.88 -7.99
CA GLY A 24 2.13 2.82 -8.94
C GLY A 24 1.69 2.97 -10.39
N LEU A 25 0.50 2.49 -10.77
CA LEU A 25 0.02 2.58 -12.14
C LEU A 25 -0.77 3.86 -12.46
N ILE A 26 -1.20 4.61 -11.45
CA ILE A 26 -1.99 5.84 -11.62
C ILE A 26 -1.10 7.05 -11.31
N PRO A 27 -0.69 7.82 -12.33
CA PRO A 27 0.09 9.04 -12.13
C PRO A 27 -0.57 10.00 -11.14
N GLY A 28 0.21 10.51 -10.19
CA GLY A 28 -0.25 11.47 -9.19
C GLY A 28 -0.89 10.88 -7.93
N LEU A 29 -1.06 9.54 -7.83
CA LEU A 29 -1.39 8.87 -6.57
C LEU A 29 -0.11 8.41 -5.87
N HIS A 30 0.00 8.68 -4.57
CA HIS A 30 1.17 8.31 -3.77
C HIS A 30 0.79 7.36 -2.63
N PRO A 31 1.63 6.36 -2.29
CA PRO A 31 1.39 5.44 -1.15
C PRO A 31 1.12 6.16 0.17
N ASN A 32 1.71 7.34 0.36
CA ASN A 32 1.54 8.19 1.55
C ASN A 32 0.08 8.56 1.83
N THR A 33 -0.77 8.68 0.80
CA THR A 33 -2.20 8.95 0.99
C THR A 33 -2.88 7.79 1.72
N PHE A 34 -2.53 6.55 1.36
CA PHE A 34 -3.02 5.36 2.06
C PHE A 34 -2.42 5.23 3.46
N ALA A 35 -1.14 5.57 3.63
CA ALA A 35 -0.50 5.56 4.94
C ALA A 35 -1.17 6.52 5.93
N MET A 36 -1.53 7.74 5.49
CA MET A 36 -2.26 8.70 6.32
C MET A 36 -3.67 8.19 6.68
N LEU A 37 -4.37 7.57 5.74
CA LEU A 37 -5.71 7.00 5.97
C LEU A 37 -5.67 5.79 6.91
N LEU A 38 -4.65 4.93 6.79
CA LEU A 38 -4.47 3.79 7.70
C LEU A 38 -4.03 4.25 9.09
N ALA A 39 -3.19 5.28 9.19
CA ALA A 39 -2.80 5.87 10.46
C ALA A 39 -4.02 6.48 11.18
N SER A 40 -4.92 7.16 10.47
CA SER A 40 -6.15 7.67 11.07
C SER A 40 -7.09 6.55 11.50
N LEU A 41 -7.19 5.46 10.72
CA LEU A 41 -7.97 4.28 11.10
C LEU A 41 -7.45 3.65 12.40
N VAL A 42 -6.13 3.51 12.55
CA VAL A 42 -5.48 3.00 13.77
C VAL A 42 -5.76 3.89 14.98
N LEU A 43 -5.82 5.21 14.80
CA LEU A 43 -6.08 6.15 15.90
C LEU A 43 -7.56 6.24 16.28
N LEU A 44 -8.48 6.02 15.34
CA LEU A 44 -9.92 6.22 15.50
C LEU A 44 -10.70 4.91 15.72
N SER A 45 -10.04 3.75 15.67
CA SER A 45 -10.65 2.44 15.84
C SER A 45 -9.69 1.45 16.50
N ASP A 46 -10.18 0.27 16.88
CA ASP A 46 -9.35 -0.83 17.41
C ASP A 46 -8.59 -1.60 16.31
N PHE A 47 -8.29 -0.94 15.18
CA PHE A 47 -7.58 -1.58 14.08
C PHE A 47 -6.12 -1.88 14.49
N PRO A 48 -5.65 -3.14 14.38
CA PRO A 48 -4.32 -3.49 14.88
C PRO A 48 -3.20 -2.77 14.12
N PRO A 49 -2.29 -2.04 14.80
CA PRO A 49 -1.21 -1.30 14.16
C PRO A 49 -0.28 -2.16 13.30
N LEU A 50 -0.09 -3.42 13.65
CA LEU A 50 0.74 -4.37 12.89
C LEU A 50 0.20 -4.59 11.47
N TYR A 51 -1.10 -4.80 11.31
CA TYR A 51 -1.70 -5.00 9.99
C TYR A 51 -1.64 -3.73 9.15
N ALA A 52 -1.85 -2.56 9.76
CA ALA A 52 -1.65 -1.28 9.08
C ALA A 52 -0.20 -1.14 8.56
N ALA A 53 0.79 -1.44 9.41
CA ALA A 53 2.20 -1.38 9.02
C ALA A 53 2.52 -2.35 7.86
N ILE A 54 1.98 -3.57 7.88
CA ILE A 54 2.15 -4.55 6.80
C ILE A 54 1.53 -4.03 5.50
N ILE A 55 0.33 -3.47 5.54
CA ILE A 55 -0.34 -2.88 4.37
C ILE A 55 0.50 -1.73 3.80
N ILE A 56 0.97 -0.82 4.66
CA ILE A 56 1.80 0.33 4.25
C ILE A 56 3.09 -0.17 3.58
N LEU A 57 3.85 -1.04 4.24
CA LEU A 57 5.12 -1.54 3.72
C LEU A 57 4.96 -2.26 2.38
N SER A 58 3.97 -3.16 2.26
CA SER A 58 3.72 -3.89 1.02
C SER A 58 3.20 -2.99 -0.10
N SER A 59 2.39 -1.96 0.21
CA SER A 59 1.96 -0.96 -0.76
C SER A 59 3.12 -0.10 -1.29
N SER A 60 4.01 0.37 -0.41
CA SER A 60 5.18 1.13 -0.82
C SER A 60 6.10 0.30 -1.69
N LEU A 61 6.35 -0.97 -1.31
CA LEU A 61 7.18 -1.87 -2.11
C LEU A 61 6.59 -2.09 -3.50
N ALA A 62 5.29 -2.40 -3.60
CA ALA A 62 4.65 -2.61 -4.90
C ALA A 62 4.63 -1.32 -5.74
N ASN A 63 4.39 -0.16 -5.14
CA ASN A 63 4.44 1.13 -5.82
C ASN A 63 5.81 1.41 -6.45
N THR A 64 6.89 1.28 -5.67
CA THR A 64 8.27 1.57 -6.12
C THR A 64 8.71 0.74 -7.33
N PHE A 65 8.10 -0.43 -7.55
CA PHE A 65 8.40 -1.23 -8.75
C PHE A 65 7.48 -0.93 -9.93
N LEU A 66 6.35 -0.27 -9.72
CA LEU A 66 5.30 -0.08 -10.72
C LEU A 66 5.18 1.37 -11.22
N ASP A 67 5.58 2.36 -10.43
CA ASP A 67 5.59 3.79 -10.79
C ASP A 67 6.46 4.13 -12.00
N VAL A 68 7.48 3.31 -12.29
CA VAL A 68 8.28 3.40 -13.51
C VAL A 68 7.46 3.13 -14.78
N ILE A 69 6.37 2.36 -14.71
CA ILE A 69 5.59 1.95 -15.88
C ILE A 69 4.90 3.15 -16.53
N PRO A 70 4.10 3.97 -15.82
CA PRO A 70 3.53 5.18 -16.41
C PRO A 70 4.58 6.13 -16.99
N SER A 71 5.74 6.29 -16.34
CA SER A 71 6.81 7.16 -16.82
C SER A 71 7.37 6.68 -18.16
N ILE A 72 7.64 5.38 -18.30
CA ILE A 72 8.17 4.78 -19.54
C ILE A 72 7.12 4.72 -20.64
N PHE A 73 5.91 4.24 -20.35
CA PHE A 73 4.93 3.89 -21.38
C PHE A 73 3.96 5.03 -21.72
N LEU A 74 3.73 5.95 -20.79
CA LEU A 74 2.80 7.07 -20.97
C LEU A 74 3.50 8.43 -21.02
N GLY A 75 4.82 8.47 -20.79
CA GLY A 75 5.57 9.72 -20.68
C GLY A 75 5.08 10.60 -19.52
N ALA A 76 4.46 9.99 -18.51
CA ALA A 76 4.06 10.69 -17.31
C ALA A 76 5.31 11.23 -16.60
N PRO A 77 5.24 12.41 -15.95
CA PRO A 77 6.34 12.90 -15.14
C PRO A 77 6.68 11.89 -14.05
N ASP A 78 7.97 11.68 -13.82
CA ASP A 78 8.42 10.89 -12.68
C ASP A 78 7.94 11.58 -11.39
N PRO A 79 7.23 10.89 -10.48
CA PRO A 79 6.81 11.46 -9.21
C PRO A 79 7.97 11.75 -8.25
N GLU A 80 9.15 11.19 -8.49
CA GLU A 80 10.39 11.41 -7.73
C GLU A 80 11.49 12.07 -8.58
#